data_AF-A0A7X9BTN8-F1
#
_entry.id   AF-A0A7X9BTN8-F1
#
_cell.length_a   1.000
_cell.length_b   1.000
_cell.length_c   1.000
_cell.angle_alpha   90.00
_cell.angle_beta   90.00
_cell.angle_gamma   90.00
#
_symmetry.space_group_name_H-M   'P 1'
#
loop_
_entity.id
_entity.type
_entity.pdbx_description
1 polymer ?
#
loop_
_entity_poly.entity_id
_entity_poly.type
_entity_poly.pdbx_seq_one_letter_code
_entity_poly.pdbx_strand_id
1 'polypeptide(L)' 'MPIIIDRKNNIFKIDTENTSYIFGADIAGNLLHYYYGAKVADIDLSYLNLKMEMPS' A
#
# COMPACT_ATOMS: atom_id res chain seq x y z
N MET A 1 9.44 -6.55 14.32
CA MET A 1 8.82 -5.50 13.49
C MET A 1 9.35 -5.63 12.07
N PRO A 2 8.76 -6.50 11.25
CA PRO A 2 9.21 -6.71 9.87
C PRO A 2 8.77 -5.54 8.98
N ILE A 3 9.65 -5.14 8.07
CA ILE A 3 9.28 -4.35 6.89
C ILE A 3 9.14 -5.34 5.74
N ILE A 4 7.94 -5.41 5.17
CA ILE A 4 7.62 -6.29 4.05
C ILE A 4 7.69 -5.45 2.78
N ILE A 5 8.36 -5.97 1.75
CA ILE A 5 8.57 -5.28 0.48
C ILE A 5 7.99 -6.13 -0.64
N ASP A 6 6.96 -5.63 -1.31
CA ASP A 6 6.50 -6.15 -2.58
C ASP A 6 7.17 -5.35 -3.71
N ARG A 7 8.28 -5.89 -4.20
CA ARG A 7 9.06 -5.27 -5.28
C ARG A 7 8.34 -5.26 -6.63
N LYS A 8 7.40 -6.19 -6.85
CA LYS A 8 6.68 -6.26 -8.11
C LYS A 8 5.75 -5.06 -8.27
N ASN A 9 5.13 -4.65 -7.16
CA ASN A 9 4.14 -3.57 -7.14
C ASN A 9 4.68 -2.27 -6.50
N ASN A 10 5.96 -2.21 -6.14
CA ASN A 10 6.59 -1.08 -5.42
C ASN A 10 5.88 -0.70 -4.12
N ILE A 11 5.42 -1.69 -3.35
CA ILE A 11 4.70 -1.49 -2.09
C ILE A 11 5.58 -1.85 -0.89
N PHE A 12 5.46 -1.04 0.15
CA PHE A 12 6.09 -1.22 1.44
C PHE A 12 5.01 -1.34 2.52
N LYS A 13 5.15 -2.35 3.38
CA LYS A 13 4.27 -2.55 4.54
C LYS A 13 5.09 -2.63 5.81
N ILE A 14 4.70 -1.85 6.79
CA ILE A 14 5.28 -1.84 8.14
C ILE A 14 4.24 -2.42 9.08
N ASP A 15 4.55 -3.55 9.69
CA ASP A 15 3.69 -4.18 10.68
C ASP A 15 4.22 -3.95 12.10
N THR A 16 3.33 -3.44 12.96
CA THR A 16 3.49 -3.54 14.41
C THR A 16 2.79 -4.80 14.94
N GLU A 17 2.59 -4.90 16.25
CA GLU A 17 1.78 -5.95 16.84
C GLU A 17 0.34 -5.91 16.30
N ASN A 18 -0.28 -4.72 16.31
CA ASN A 18 -1.73 -4.55 16.09
C ASN A 18 -2.08 -3.57 14.96
N THR A 19 -1.08 -2.95 14.31
CA THR A 19 -1.31 -2.01 13.21
C THR A 19 -0.47 -2.33 11.98
N SER A 20 -0.95 -1.87 10.83
CA SER A 20 -0.22 -1.86 9.56
C SER A 20 -0.18 -0.45 8.98
N TYR A 21 0.97 -0.06 8.44
CA TYR A 21 1.14 1.12 7.59
C TYR A 21 1.58 0.67 6.21
N ILE A 22 0.86 1.07 5.16
CA ILE A 22 1.15 0.67 3.78
C ILE A 22 1.26 1.90 2.89
N PHE A 23 2.31 1.93 2.09
CA PHE A 23 2.64 2.99 1.15
C PHE A 23 3.42 2.43 -0.04
N GLY A 24 3.52 3.16 -1.14
CA GLY A 24 4.24 2.69 -2.32
C GLY A 24 4.45 3.77 -3.36
N ALA A 25 5.20 3.44 -4.41
CA ALA A 25 5.48 4.37 -5.50
C ALA A 25 4.57 4.08 -6.71
N ASP A 26 3.97 5.12 -7.28
CA ASP A 26 3.28 5.01 -8.58
C ASP A 26 4.27 4.94 -9.75
N ILE A 27 3.74 4.79 -10.97
CA ILE A 27 4.55 4.71 -12.20
C ILE A 27 5.35 5.99 -12.49
N ALA A 28 4.93 7.14 -11.93
CA ALA A 28 5.63 8.41 -12.06
C ALA A 28 6.67 8.63 -10.95
N GLY A 29 6.78 7.70 -10.00
CA GLY A 29 7.71 7.78 -8.87
C GLY A 29 7.18 8.61 -7.70
N ASN A 30 5.90 9.00 -7.69
CA ASN A 30 5.30 9.65 -6.53
C ASN A 30 5.11 8.65 -5.41
N LEU A 31 5.47 9.05 -4.18
CA LEU A 31 5.25 8.23 -3.00
C LEU A 31 3.83 8.45 -2.48
N LEU A 32 3.02 7.40 -2.50
CA LEU A 32 1.60 7.42 -2.15
C LEU A 32 1.34 6.70 -0.83
N HIS A 33 0.44 7.28 -0.04
CA HIS A 33 -0.13 6.64 1.13
C HIS A 33 -1.30 5.74 0.73
N TYR A 34 -1.34 4.52 1.27
CA TYR A 34 -2.38 3.53 0.96
C TYR A 34 -3.23 3.14 2.18
N TYR A 35 -2.59 2.93 3.34
CA TYR A 35 -3.28 2.47 4.55
C TYR A 35 -2.58 2.91 5.82
N TYR A 36 -3.36 3.26 6.85
CA TYR A 36 -2.91 3.22 8.23
C TYR A 36 -4.06 2.83 9.17
N GLY A 37 -3.89 1.74 9.90
CA GLY A 37 -4.95 1.26 10.80
C GLY A 37 -4.67 -0.10 11.40
N ALA A 38 -5.74 -0.83 11.70
CA ALA A 38 -5.69 -2.19 12.24
C ALA A 38 -4.83 -3.09 11.35
N LYS A 39 -4.07 -4.01 11.97
CA LYS A 39 -3.17 -4.90 11.23
C LYS A 39 -3.95 -5.70 10.20
N VAL A 40 -3.48 -5.63 8.95
CA VAL A 40 -4.04 -6.41 7.84
C VAL A 40 -3.10 -7.59 7.57
N ALA A 41 -3.69 -8.76 7.34
CA ALA A 41 -2.91 -9.99 7.15
C ALA A 41 -2.07 -9.93 5.86
N ASP A 42 -2.65 -9.38 4.79
CA ASP A 42 -2.05 -9.33 3.46
C ASP A 42 -1.93 -7.90 2.92
N ILE A 43 -1.15 -7.73 1.86
CA ILE A 43 -1.14 -6.50 1.04
C ILE A 43 -2.34 -6.58 0.08
N ASP A 44 -3.55 -6.68 0.63
CA ASP A 44 -4.76 -6.58 -0.17
C ASP A 44 -5.14 -5.11 -0.32
N LEU A 45 -4.56 -4.48 -1.35
CA LEU A 45 -4.91 -3.12 -1.76
C LEU A 45 -6.08 -3.09 -2.75
N SER A 46 -6.88 -4.16 -2.86
CA SER A 46 -8.04 -4.17 -3.76
C SER A 46 -9.03 -3.03 -3.49
N TYR A 47 -9.08 -2.53 -2.25
CA TYR A 47 -9.88 -1.35 -1.87
C TYR A 47 -9.34 -0.03 -2.45
N LEU A 48 -8.07 0.02 -2.86
CA LEU A 48 -7.46 1.15 -3.60
C LEU A 48 -7.74 1.11 -5.10
N ASN A 49 -8.45 0.08 -5.62
CA ASN A 49 -9.04 0.12 -6.97
C ASN A 49 -10.19 1.15 -7.06
N LEU A 50 -9.96 2.37 -6.55
CA LEU A 50 -10.54 3.57 -7.12
C LEU A 50 -10.13 3.55 -8.58
N LYS A 51 -11.05 3.14 -9.46
CA LYS A 51 -10.91 3.36 -10.89
C LYS A 51 -10.46 4.81 -11.06
N MET A 52 -9.19 5.00 -11.42
CA MET A 52 -8.77 6.25 -12.00
C MET A 52 -9.42 6.28 -13.38
N GLU A 53 -10.71 6.61 -13.42
CA GLU A 53 -11.35 7.06 -14.64
C GLU A 53 -10.63 8.35 -15.00
N MET A 54 -9.60 8.23 -15.84
CA MET A 54 -9.03 9.38 -16.50
C MET A 54 -10.16 9.99 -17.33
N PRO A 55 -10.52 11.27 -17.13
CA PRO A 55 -11.51 11.91 -17.97
C PRO A 55 -11.00 11.88 -19.41
N SER A 56 -11.78 11.24 -20.27
CA SER A 56 -11.61 11.19 -21.73
C SER A 56 -11.73 12.56 -22.37
#